data_AF-A0A924GVA8-F1
#
_entry.id   AF-A0A924GVA8-F1
#
_cell.length_a   1.000
_cell.length_b   1.000
_cell.length_c   1.000
_cell.angle_alpha   90.00
_cell.angle_beta   90.00
_cell.angle_gamma   90.00
#
_symmetry.space_group_name_H-M   'P 1'
#
loop_
_entity.id
_entity.type
_entity.pdbx_description
1 polymer ?
#
loop_
_entity_poly.entity_id
_entity_poly.type
_entity_poly.pdbx_seq_one_letter_code
_entity_poly.pdbx_strand_id
1 'polypeptide(L)' 'LGRSRICLLASVDQKLHASLDGATRVTPDAAGVWHLVLAREMKRAGLEVDLNRVL' A
#
# COMPACT_ATOMS: atom_id res chain seq x y z
N LEU A 1 2.56 1.92 -16.48
CA LEU A 1 2.96 1.05 -15.35
C LEU A 1 2.01 -0.14 -15.30
N GLY A 2 2.51 -1.36 -15.06
CA GLY A 2 1.64 -2.52 -14.86
C GLY A 2 0.94 -2.45 -13.50
N ARG A 3 -0.28 -3.00 -13.38
CA ARG A 3 -1.10 -2.99 -12.16
C ARG A 3 -0.38 -3.60 -10.94
N SER A 4 0.48 -4.59 -11.16
CA SER A 4 1.34 -5.20 -10.15
C SER A 4 2.40 -4.28 -9.55
N ARG A 5 2.52 -3.04 -10.04
CA ARG A 5 3.46 -2.01 -9.55
C ARG A 5 2.76 -0.83 -8.90
N ILE A 6 1.46 -0.93 -8.64
CA ILE A 6 0.66 0.13 -8.01
C ILE A 6 0.19 -0.36 -6.65
N CYS A 7 0.44 0.43 -5.61
CA CYS A 7 -0.06 0.24 -4.27
C CYS A 7 -0.94 1.43 -3.88
N LEU A 8 -2.10 1.16 -3.30
CA LEU A 8 -3.09 2.15 -2.89
C LEU A 8 -3.35 2.01 -1.39
N LEU A 9 -3.27 3.13 -0.67
CA LEU A 9 -3.77 3.20 0.71
C LEU A 9 -5.19 3.79 0.67
N ALA A 10 -6.20 2.96 0.96
CA ALA A 10 -7.60 3.36 0.86
C ALA A 10 -8.50 2.54 1.80
N SER A 11 -9.45 3.20 2.46
CA SER A 11 -10.51 2.55 3.27
C SER A 11 -11.33 1.61 2.41
N VAL A 12 -11.79 0.46 2.94
CA VAL A 12 -12.45 -0.63 2.17
C VAL A 12 -13.63 -0.13 1.31
N ASP A 13 -14.40 0.81 1.84
CA ASP A 13 -15.61 1.39 1.27
C ASP A 13 -15.33 2.48 0.22
N GLN A 14 -14.09 2.97 0.12
CA GLN A 14 -13.72 3.95 -0.89
C GLN A 14 -13.85 3.34 -2.28
N LYS A 15 -14.73 3.92 -3.11
CA LYS A 15 -14.82 3.58 -4.53
C LYS A 15 -13.56 4.06 -5.25
N LEU A 16 -12.89 3.12 -5.91
CA LEU A 16 -11.75 3.41 -6.77
C LEU A 16 -12.21 3.52 -8.22
N HIS A 17 -11.47 4.30 -9.02
CA HIS A 17 -11.68 4.31 -10.46
C HIS A 17 -11.32 2.94 -11.04
N ALA A 18 -12.10 2.46 -12.03
CA ALA A 18 -11.88 1.17 -12.70
C ALA A 18 -10.47 1.05 -13.35
N SER A 19 -9.80 2.17 -13.63
CA SER A 19 -8.41 2.17 -14.10
C SER A 19 -7.41 1.59 -13.08
N LEU A 20 -7.79 1.54 -11.80
CA LEU A 20 -7.00 1.03 -10.68
C LEU A 20 -7.36 -0.41 -10.30
N ASP A 21 -8.32 -1.03 -10.98
CA ASP A 21 -8.70 -2.42 -10.70
C ASP A 21 -7.49 -3.35 -10.87
N GLY A 22 -7.23 -4.15 -9.83
CA GLY A 22 -6.09 -5.07 -9.77
C GLY A 22 -4.79 -4.47 -9.21
N ALA A 23 -4.77 -3.20 -8.80
CA ALA A 23 -3.69 -2.65 -7.99
C ALA A 23 -3.72 -3.24 -6.56
N THR A 24 -2.56 -3.32 -5.91
CA THR A 24 -2.47 -3.74 -4.51
C THR A 24 -3.17 -2.69 -3.64
N ARG A 25 -4.13 -3.10 -2.81
CA ARG A 25 -4.81 -2.22 -1.86
C ARG A 25 -4.36 -2.55 -0.44
N VAL A 26 -3.93 -1.53 0.28
CA VAL A 26 -3.67 -1.55 1.72
C VAL A 26 -4.78 -0.77 2.39
N THR A 27 -5.42 -1.38 3.38
CA THR A 27 -6.49 -0.76 4.17
C THR A 27 -5.91 -0.33 5.51
N PRO A 28 -6.10 0.93 5.95
CA PRO A 28 -5.73 1.34 7.29
C PRO A 28 -6.49 0.55 8.35
N ASP A 29 -5.78 0.03 9.33
CA ASP A 29 -6.33 -0.60 10.53
C ASP A 29 -5.94 0.20 11.80
N ALA A 30 -6.79 0.11 12.83
CA ALA A 30 -6.57 0.83 14.08
C ALA A 30 -5.34 0.34 14.87
N ALA A 31 -4.89 -0.90 14.64
CA ALA A 31 -3.69 -1.45 15.27
C ALA A 31 -2.39 -0.99 14.59
N GLY A 32 -2.48 -0.24 13.49
CA GLY A 32 -1.33 0.33 12.80
C GLY A 32 -0.54 -0.68 11.97
N VAL A 33 -1.05 -1.90 11.77
CA VAL A 33 -0.36 -2.97 10.99
C VAL A 33 -0.13 -2.53 9.54
N TRP A 34 -1.04 -1.72 9.00
CA TRP A 34 -0.97 -1.17 7.65
C TRP A 34 0.32 -0.39 7.35
N HIS A 35 0.97 0.21 8.36
CA HIS A 35 2.25 0.92 8.17
C HIS A 35 3.34 -0.02 7.65
N LEU A 36 3.46 -1.23 8.22
CA LEU A 36 4.43 -2.24 7.79
C LEU A 36 4.13 -2.76 6.39
N VAL A 37 2.84 -2.97 6.08
CA VAL A 37 2.41 -3.45 4.77
C VAL A 37 2.74 -2.41 3.70
N LEU A 38 2.40 -1.14 3.94
CA LEU A 38 2.70 -0.04 3.03
C LEU A 38 4.21 0.14 2.84
N ALA A 39 4.98 0.17 3.94
CA ALA A 39 6.43 0.31 3.92
C ALA A 39 7.12 -0.80 3.12
N ARG A 40 6.59 -2.03 3.18
CA ARG A 40 7.09 -3.16 2.38
C ARG A 40 6.84 -2.95 0.88
N GLU A 41 5.66 -2.47 0.50
CA GLU A 41 5.34 -2.16 -0.89
C GLU A 41 6.18 -0.98 -1.42
N MET A 42 6.40 0.05 -0.61
CA MET A 42 7.31 1.17 -0.92
C MET A 42 8.74 0.67 -1.18
N LYS A 43 9.25 -0.20 -0.29
CA LYS A 43 10.59 -0.80 -0.46
C LYS A 43 10.67 -1.65 -1.74
N ARG A 44 9.64 -2.43 -2.06
CA ARG A 44 9.53 -3.20 -3.31
C ARG A 44 9.52 -2.31 -4.56
N ALA A 45 8.97 -1.11 -4.45
CA ALA A 45 8.99 -0.09 -5.51
C ALA A 45 10.36 0.60 -5.67
N GLY A 46 11.34 0.26 -4.84
CA GLY A 46 12.69 0.82 -4.88
C GLY A 46 12.87 2.09 -4.06
N LEU A 47 11.90 2.43 -3.20
CA LEU A 47 12.06 3.54 -2.25
C LEU A 47 12.97 3.10 -1.10
N GLU A 48 13.85 4.01 -0.67
CA GLU A 48 14.67 3.85 0.53
C GLU A 48 13.76 3.87 1.77
N VAL A 49 13.47 2.68 2.30
CA VAL A 49 12.63 2.50 3.50
C VAL A 49 13.33 1.58 4.49
N ASP A 50 13.57 2.10 5.70
CA ASP A 50 14.03 1.34 6.85
C ASP A 50 12.83 0.72 7.57
N LEU A 51 12.60 -0.57 7.34
CA LEU A 51 11.48 -1.30 7.95
C LEU A 51 11.59 -1.40 9.48
N ASN A 52 12.78 -1.18 10.06
CA ASN A 52 12.96 -1.22 11.51
C ASN A 52 12.47 0.05 12.22
N ARG A 53 12.18 1.11 11.46
CA ARG A 53 11.70 2.41 11.99
C ARG A 53 10.21 2.66 11.77
N VAL A 54 9.49 1.67 11.26
CA VAL A 54 8.06 1.79 10.87
C VAL A 54 7.12 1.55 12.05
N LEU A 55 7.64 1.03 13.17
CA LEU A 55 6.93 0.76 14.41
C LEU A 55 7.49 1.60 15.56
#